data_AF-A0A4V3SJS1-F1
#
_entry.id   AF-A0A4V3SJS1-F1
#
_cell.length_a   1.000
_cell.length_b   1.000
_cell.length_c   1.000
_cell.angle_alpha   90.00
_cell.angle_beta   90.00
_cell.angle_gamma   90.00
#
_symmetry.space_group_name_H-M   'P 1'
#
loop_
_entity.id
_entity.type
_entity.pdbx_description
1 polymer ?
#
loop_
_entity_poly.entity_id
_entity_poly.type
_entity_poly.pdbx_seq_one_letter_code
_entity_poly.pdbx_strand_id
1 'polypeptide(L)'
;MSPPPSPDFNTDSPNLASLSLTHISYDPTDPISIISAYLSLIPLFLMTAILTTAFTTREVESLLFIIGQFANELLNNILKRLFRSPRPTTLRGGYGMPSSHSQFVWFFATYLVLMMTARNVGGGKALKGCGTAVYGGLAVVGAAGVAGSRVYLGYHTLNQVLVGGVIGVGFAVVWFGVGGVESVRAMVVEMGSVAWVRDGCKGVDLVEETYWGVGRKRD
;
A
#
# COMPACT_ATOMS: atom_id res chain seq x y z
N MET A 1 -44.01 37.84 -31.84
CA MET A 1 -42.66 37.36 -32.14
C MET A 1 -42.28 36.36 -31.07
N SER A 2 -42.25 35.08 -31.42
CA SER A 2 -41.82 33.99 -30.54
C SER A 2 -40.30 34.04 -30.37
N PRO A 3 -39.74 33.71 -29.20
CA PRO A 3 -38.29 33.63 -29.05
C PRO A 3 -37.73 32.51 -29.96
N PRO A 4 -36.48 32.63 -30.43
CA PRO A 4 -35.86 31.58 -31.22
C PRO A 4 -35.72 30.30 -30.39
N PRO A 5 -35.85 29.10 -31.01
CA PRO A 5 -35.64 27.84 -30.31
C PRO A 5 -34.22 27.80 -29.74
N SER A 6 -34.10 27.36 -28.48
CA SER A 6 -32.82 27.09 -27.85
C SER A 6 -32.05 26.03 -28.65
N PRO A 7 -30.72 26.15 -28.80
CA PRO A 7 -29.94 25.09 -29.43
C PRO A 7 -30.08 23.82 -28.60
N ASP A 8 -30.66 22.78 -29.21
CA ASP A 8 -30.68 21.42 -28.67
C ASP A 8 -29.25 20.92 -28.60
N PHE A 9 -28.60 21.11 -27.45
CA PHE A 9 -27.40 20.39 -27.09
C PHE A 9 -27.78 18.94 -26.82
N ASN A 10 -28.02 18.17 -27.89
CA ASN A 10 -27.85 16.72 -27.87
C ASN A 10 -26.36 16.45 -27.63
N THR A 11 -25.94 16.54 -26.38
CA THR A 11 -24.66 15.97 -25.96
C THR A 11 -24.84 14.46 -25.91
N ASP A 12 -24.79 13.81 -27.06
CA ASP A 12 -24.19 12.48 -27.19
C ASP A 12 -22.71 12.64 -26.87
N SER A 13 -22.41 13.00 -25.62
CA SER A 13 -21.07 12.84 -25.09
C SER A 13 -20.87 11.33 -25.09
N PRO A 14 -19.86 10.79 -25.80
CA PRO A 14 -19.51 9.40 -25.61
C PRO A 14 -19.38 9.18 -24.10
N ASN A 15 -19.90 8.05 -23.59
CA ASN A 15 -19.73 7.65 -22.19
C ASN A 15 -18.23 7.51 -21.93
N LEU A 16 -17.57 8.64 -21.67
CA LEU A 16 -16.15 8.77 -21.45
C LEU A 16 -15.90 8.27 -20.04
N ALA A 17 -15.63 6.98 -19.95
CA ALA A 17 -15.00 6.42 -18.77
C ALA A 17 -13.58 7.00 -18.71
N SER A 18 -13.40 8.08 -17.97
CA SER A 18 -12.05 8.52 -17.63
C SER A 18 -11.41 7.40 -16.81
N LEU A 19 -10.19 7.03 -17.15
CA LEU A 19 -9.43 6.03 -16.41
C LEU A 19 -9.15 6.60 -15.01
N SER A 20 -10.07 6.34 -14.07
CA SER A 20 -10.11 6.95 -12.73
C SER A 20 -8.90 6.59 -11.87
N LEU A 21 -8.11 5.61 -12.30
CA LEU A 21 -7.03 5.01 -11.54
C LEU A 21 -5.98 6.02 -11.07
N THR A 22 -5.74 7.08 -11.83
CA THR A 22 -4.80 8.16 -11.46
C THR A 22 -5.39 9.55 -11.60
N HIS A 23 -6.72 9.69 -11.76
CA HIS A 23 -7.35 11.00 -11.92
C HIS A 23 -7.29 11.79 -10.62
N ILE A 24 -6.16 12.49 -10.44
CA ILE A 24 -5.89 13.36 -9.31
C ILE A 24 -6.15 14.79 -9.76
N SER A 25 -7.19 15.42 -9.22
CA SER A 25 -7.41 16.85 -9.39
C SER A 25 -6.38 17.62 -8.55
N TYR A 26 -5.60 18.48 -9.20
CA TYR A 26 -4.62 19.37 -8.59
C TYR A 26 -4.64 20.71 -9.34
N ASP A 27 -4.33 21.80 -8.65
CA ASP A 27 -4.09 23.11 -9.25
C ASP A 27 -2.68 23.16 -9.85
N PRO A 28 -2.50 23.41 -11.17
CA PRO A 28 -1.20 23.49 -11.82
C PRO A 28 -0.45 24.80 -11.53
N THR A 29 -1.10 25.80 -10.95
CA THR A 29 -0.49 27.08 -10.59
C THR A 29 0.17 27.06 -9.21
N ASP A 30 -0.17 26.06 -8.38
CA ASP A 30 0.39 25.85 -7.05
C ASP A 30 1.42 24.69 -7.04
N PRO A 31 2.71 24.97 -6.78
CA PRO A 31 3.75 23.95 -6.69
C PRO A 31 3.48 22.87 -5.63
N ILE A 32 2.87 23.21 -4.50
CA ILE A 32 2.61 22.26 -3.40
C ILE A 32 1.52 21.26 -3.82
N SER A 33 0.51 21.75 -4.54
CA SER A 33 -0.54 20.95 -5.17
C SER A 33 0.04 19.95 -6.19
N ILE A 34 1.01 20.38 -7.01
CA ILE A 34 1.72 19.50 -7.95
C ILE A 34 2.50 18.41 -7.20
N ILE A 35 3.30 18.79 -6.20
CA ILE A 35 4.06 17.82 -5.38
C ILE A 35 3.10 16.83 -4.71
N SER A 36 1.99 17.32 -4.16
CA SER A 36 0.96 16.50 -3.52
C SER A 36 0.30 15.51 -4.48
N ALA A 37 0.14 15.88 -5.74
CA ALA A 37 -0.36 14.99 -6.78
C ALA A 37 0.61 13.84 -7.04
N TYR A 38 1.91 14.13 -7.21
CA TYR A 38 2.93 13.09 -7.38
C TYR A 38 3.05 12.19 -6.15
N LEU A 39 3.01 12.75 -4.94
CA LEU A 39 2.99 11.97 -3.70
C LEU A 39 1.81 10.99 -3.66
N SER A 40 0.65 11.37 -4.21
CA SER A 40 -0.53 10.49 -4.27
C SER A 40 -0.35 9.27 -5.19
N LEU A 41 0.67 9.26 -6.07
CA LEU A 41 1.02 8.13 -6.93
C LEU A 41 2.00 7.15 -6.27
N ILE A 42 2.64 7.53 -5.16
CA ILE A 42 3.62 6.68 -4.46
C ILE A 42 3.06 5.27 -4.15
N PRO A 43 1.83 5.09 -3.61
CA PRO A 43 1.29 3.76 -3.36
C PRO A 43 1.28 2.83 -4.59
N LEU A 44 0.99 3.38 -5.77
CA LEU A 44 1.00 2.62 -7.02
C LEU A 44 2.43 2.17 -7.36
N PHE A 45 3.41 3.07 -7.29
CA PHE A 45 4.81 2.74 -7.54
C PHE A 45 5.37 1.75 -6.52
N LEU A 46 5.00 1.88 -5.24
CA LEU A 46 5.38 0.93 -4.19
C LEU A 46 4.82 -0.46 -4.47
N MET A 47 3.55 -0.58 -4.90
CA MET A 47 2.96 -1.86 -5.28
C MET A 47 3.67 -2.49 -6.47
N THR A 48 3.96 -1.71 -7.52
CA THR A 48 4.69 -2.22 -8.68
C THR A 48 6.10 -2.68 -8.29
N ALA A 49 6.79 -1.92 -7.44
CA ALA A 49 8.12 -2.27 -6.97
C ALA A 49 8.10 -3.58 -6.17
N ILE A 50 7.20 -3.73 -5.18
CA ILE A 50 7.17 -4.94 -4.34
C ILE A 50 6.71 -6.18 -5.11
N LEU A 51 5.77 -6.05 -6.05
CA LEU A 51 5.38 -7.15 -6.94
C LEU A 51 6.56 -7.59 -7.81
N THR A 52 7.32 -6.62 -8.34
CA THR A 52 8.54 -6.90 -9.10
C THR A 52 9.62 -7.58 -8.25
N THR A 53 9.83 -7.09 -7.02
CA THR A 53 10.76 -7.69 -6.06
C THR A 53 10.33 -9.11 -5.70
N ALA A 54 9.05 -9.35 -5.40
CA ALA A 54 8.54 -10.68 -5.13
C ALA A 54 8.80 -11.61 -6.32
N PHE A 55 8.49 -11.16 -7.55
CA PHE A 55 8.70 -11.93 -8.77
C PHE A 55 10.17 -12.29 -9.03
N THR A 56 11.09 -11.38 -8.73
CA THR A 56 12.53 -11.56 -9.01
C THR A 56 13.27 -12.31 -7.92
N THR A 57 13.02 -11.97 -6.65
CA THR A 57 13.72 -12.54 -5.48
C THR A 57 13.12 -13.85 -5.00
N ARG A 58 11.80 -14.03 -5.18
CA ARG A 58 11.05 -15.20 -4.69
C ARG A 58 11.17 -15.42 -3.18
N GLU A 59 11.33 -14.33 -2.44
CA GLU A 59 11.35 -14.35 -0.98
C GLU A 59 9.91 -14.50 -0.44
N VAL A 60 9.72 -15.44 0.49
CA VAL A 60 8.44 -15.67 1.20
C VAL A 60 7.97 -14.40 1.89
N GLU A 61 8.92 -13.59 2.38
CA GLU A 61 8.62 -12.32 3.05
C GLU A 61 8.01 -11.28 2.12
N SER A 62 8.40 -11.28 0.84
CA SER A 62 7.78 -10.41 -0.16
C SER A 62 6.32 -10.81 -0.43
N LEU A 63 6.03 -12.13 -0.45
CA LEU A 63 4.65 -12.64 -0.57
C LEU A 63 3.83 -12.31 0.68
N LEU A 64 4.37 -12.53 1.87
CA LEU A 64 3.72 -12.17 3.14
C LEU A 64 3.39 -10.67 3.18
N PHE A 65 4.31 -9.83 2.73
CA PHE A 65 4.06 -8.39 2.59
C PHE A 65 2.88 -8.12 1.66
N ILE A 66 2.89 -8.68 0.44
CA ILE A 66 1.87 -8.42 -0.59
C ILE A 66 0.49 -8.87 -0.10
N ILE A 67 0.38 -10.09 0.46
CA ILE A 67 -0.87 -10.62 1.01
C ILE A 67 -1.36 -9.71 2.14
N GLY A 68 -0.46 -9.27 3.02
CA GLY A 68 -0.78 -8.31 4.08
C GLY A 68 -1.29 -6.98 3.56
N GLN A 69 -0.66 -6.44 2.52
CA GLN A 69 -1.06 -5.17 1.91
C GLN A 69 -2.46 -5.27 1.28
N PHE A 70 -2.78 -6.38 0.62
CA PHE A 70 -4.13 -6.64 0.10
C PHE A 70 -5.16 -6.86 1.22
N ALA A 71 -4.80 -7.59 2.27
CA ALA A 71 -5.66 -7.77 3.44
C ALA A 71 -5.93 -6.43 4.16
N ASN A 72 -4.93 -5.56 4.24
CA ASN A 72 -5.06 -4.20 4.76
C ASN A 72 -6.01 -3.34 3.91
N GLU A 73 -5.93 -3.44 2.58
CA GLU A 73 -6.84 -2.75 1.68
C GLU A 73 -8.27 -3.30 1.78
N LEU A 74 -8.43 -4.62 1.93
CA LEU A 74 -9.73 -5.24 2.22
C LEU A 74 -10.31 -4.71 3.53
N LEU A 75 -9.50 -4.66 4.59
CA LEU A 75 -9.90 -4.09 5.88
C LEU A 75 -10.33 -2.62 5.73
N ASN A 76 -9.57 -1.80 4.99
CA ASN A 76 -9.94 -0.41 4.71
C ASN A 76 -11.33 -0.32 4.04
N ASN A 77 -11.57 -1.17 3.04
CA ASN A 77 -12.84 -1.19 2.31
C ASN A 77 -14.02 -1.64 3.17
N ILE A 78 -13.81 -2.60 4.08
CA ILE A 78 -14.82 -3.00 5.08
C ILE A 78 -15.11 -1.83 6.01
N LEU A 79 -14.07 -1.21 6.60
CA LEU A 79 -14.22 -0.11 7.56
C LEU A 79 -14.89 1.12 6.95
N LYS A 80 -14.61 1.43 5.68
CA LYS A 80 -15.31 2.49 4.94
C LYS A 80 -16.81 2.27 4.89
N ARG A 81 -17.26 1.03 4.69
CA ARG A 81 -18.68 0.67 4.67
C ARG A 81 -19.32 0.64 6.05
N LEU A 82 -18.52 0.46 7.10
CA LEU A 82 -18.96 0.52 8.50
C LEU A 82 -19.10 1.96 9.00
N PHE A 83 -18.08 2.80 8.81
CA PHE A 83 -18.10 4.18 9.33
C PHE A 83 -18.93 5.13 8.48
N ARG A 84 -18.96 4.93 7.15
CA ARG A 84 -19.75 5.74 6.21
C ARG A 84 -19.56 7.26 6.32
N SER A 85 -18.40 7.71 6.83
CA SER A 85 -18.10 9.13 6.97
C SER A 85 -18.05 9.83 5.61
N PRO A 86 -18.65 11.02 5.46
CA PRO A 86 -18.53 11.80 4.23
C PRO A 86 -17.11 12.32 4.03
N ARG A 87 -16.74 12.61 2.79
CA ARG A 87 -15.50 13.31 2.44
C ARG A 87 -15.66 14.83 2.65
N PRO A 88 -14.56 15.60 2.79
CA PRO A 88 -14.62 17.07 2.91
C PRO A 88 -15.32 17.74 1.73
N THR A 89 -15.14 17.18 0.54
CA THR A 89 -15.74 17.67 -0.71
C THR A 89 -16.77 16.66 -1.20
N THR A 90 -18.03 17.08 -1.32
CA THR A 90 -19.15 16.25 -1.81
C THR A 90 -19.04 15.89 -3.29
N LEU A 91 -18.25 16.66 -4.04
CA LEU A 91 -17.90 16.39 -5.44
C LEU A 91 -17.11 15.08 -5.61
N ARG A 92 -16.55 14.55 -4.52
CA ARG A 92 -15.80 13.29 -4.53
C ARG A 92 -16.70 12.18 -3.98
N GLY A 93 -16.98 11.18 -4.82
CA GLY A 93 -17.80 10.04 -4.43
C GLY A 93 -17.18 9.15 -3.33
N GLY A 94 -18.04 8.40 -2.64
CA GLY A 94 -17.67 7.36 -1.68
C GLY A 94 -17.32 7.86 -0.27
N TYR A 95 -17.02 6.91 0.62
CA TYR A 95 -16.73 7.19 2.04
C TYR A 95 -15.28 7.62 2.27
N GLY A 96 -15.10 8.59 3.18
CA GLY A 96 -13.82 9.22 3.46
C GLY A 96 -13.02 8.60 4.60
N MET A 97 -13.64 7.80 5.47
CA MET A 97 -12.99 7.25 6.67
C MET A 97 -12.96 5.72 6.63
N PRO A 98 -11.82 5.05 6.88
CA PRO A 98 -10.46 5.61 6.95
C PRO A 98 -9.88 5.96 5.57
N SER A 99 -8.89 6.86 5.51
CA SER A 99 -8.16 7.15 4.27
C SER A 99 -7.35 5.94 3.80
N SER A 100 -7.64 5.41 2.61
CA SER A 100 -6.90 4.26 2.03
C SER A 100 -5.44 4.59 1.75
N HIS A 101 -5.14 5.74 1.14
CA HIS A 101 -3.77 6.19 0.91
C HIS A 101 -2.95 6.24 2.19
N SER A 102 -3.53 6.78 3.28
CA SER A 102 -2.85 6.86 4.57
C SER A 102 -2.65 5.47 5.18
N GLN A 103 -3.71 4.65 5.24
CA GLN A 103 -3.64 3.30 5.79
C GLN A 103 -2.65 2.41 5.02
N PHE A 104 -2.57 2.58 3.69
CA PHE A 104 -1.63 1.88 2.83
C PHE A 104 -0.18 2.21 3.18
N VAL A 105 0.20 3.50 3.17
CA VAL A 105 1.60 3.89 3.34
C VAL A 105 2.10 3.69 4.76
N TRP A 106 1.22 3.85 5.76
CA TRP A 106 1.58 3.58 7.15
C TRP A 106 1.73 2.08 7.43
N PHE A 107 0.92 1.22 6.80
CA PHE A 107 1.18 -0.22 6.81
C PHE A 107 2.54 -0.53 6.17
N PHE A 108 2.79 -0.01 4.96
CA PHE A 108 4.03 -0.25 4.20
C PHE A 108 5.25 0.15 5.02
N ALA A 109 5.29 1.38 5.54
CA ALA A 109 6.42 1.91 6.28
C ALA A 109 6.66 1.13 7.59
N THR A 110 5.61 0.81 8.33
CA THR A 110 5.70 0.05 9.58
C THR A 110 6.23 -1.35 9.31
N TYR A 111 5.67 -2.06 8.33
CA TYR A 111 6.09 -3.42 8.00
C TYR A 111 7.53 -3.47 7.51
N LEU A 112 7.95 -2.49 6.69
CA LEU A 112 9.36 -2.37 6.26
C LEU A 112 10.30 -2.18 7.45
N VAL A 113 9.98 -1.28 8.39
CA VAL A 113 10.79 -1.04 9.59
C VAL A 113 10.86 -2.29 10.47
N LEU A 114 9.74 -3.00 10.66
CA LEU A 114 9.70 -4.26 11.40
C LEU A 114 10.57 -5.33 10.76
N MET A 115 10.44 -5.53 9.44
CA MET A 115 11.25 -6.47 8.68
C MET A 115 12.74 -6.14 8.83
N MET A 116 13.15 -4.89 8.56
CA MET A 116 14.54 -4.46 8.68
C MET A 116 15.11 -4.64 10.08
N THR A 117 14.32 -4.36 11.11
CA THR A 117 14.72 -4.56 12.51
C THR A 117 14.90 -6.05 12.81
N ALA A 118 13.97 -6.90 12.36
CA ALA A 118 14.09 -8.35 12.50
C ALA A 118 15.32 -8.91 11.74
N ARG A 119 15.60 -8.42 10.53
CA ARG A 119 16.82 -8.81 9.75
C ARG A 119 18.11 -8.51 10.51
N ASN A 120 18.15 -7.40 11.23
CA ASN A 120 19.32 -6.98 12.00
C ASN A 120 19.49 -7.77 13.31
N VAL A 121 18.41 -8.30 13.89
CA VAL A 121 18.46 -9.13 15.10
C VAL A 121 18.76 -10.60 14.76
N GLY A 122 18.27 -11.11 13.63
CA GLY A 122 18.35 -12.52 13.23
C GLY A 122 19.64 -12.96 12.52
N GLY A 123 20.68 -12.12 12.43
CA GLY A 123 21.98 -12.52 11.88
C GLY A 123 22.07 -12.65 10.34
N GLY A 124 21.12 -12.09 9.58
CA GLY A 124 21.23 -11.93 8.12
C GLY A 124 22.37 -10.96 7.73
N LYS A 125 22.54 -10.65 6.44
CA LYS A 125 23.44 -9.56 5.99
C LYS A 125 22.92 -8.22 6.54
N ALA A 126 23.24 -7.94 7.80
CA ALA A 126 22.67 -6.85 8.56
C ALA A 126 22.98 -5.53 7.85
N LEU A 127 21.94 -4.75 7.62
CA LEU A 127 22.13 -3.35 7.35
C LEU A 127 22.65 -2.75 8.66
N LYS A 128 23.89 -2.24 8.70
CA LYS A 128 24.44 -1.58 9.91
C LYS A 128 23.35 -0.68 10.51
N GLY A 129 23.16 -0.65 11.83
CA GLY A 129 21.99 0.01 12.45
C GLY A 129 21.66 1.43 11.95
N CYS A 130 22.69 2.19 11.51
CA CYS A 130 22.54 3.46 10.81
C CYS A 130 21.65 3.37 9.55
N GLY A 131 21.81 2.33 8.71
CA GLY A 131 20.98 2.11 7.53
C GLY A 131 19.51 1.87 7.86
N THR A 132 19.20 1.10 8.91
CA THR A 132 17.81 0.88 9.33
C THR A 132 17.15 2.16 9.82
N ALA A 133 17.88 2.98 10.58
CA ALA A 133 17.40 4.29 10.99
C ALA A 133 17.15 5.21 9.79
N VAL A 134 18.07 5.24 8.80
CA VAL A 134 17.95 6.08 7.60
C VAL A 134 16.76 5.64 6.73
N TYR A 135 16.69 4.38 6.31
CA TYR A 135 15.60 3.94 5.44
C TYR A 135 14.25 3.91 6.16
N GLY A 136 14.24 3.56 7.45
CA GLY A 136 13.04 3.67 8.28
C GLY A 136 12.55 5.12 8.40
N GLY A 137 13.47 6.06 8.62
CA GLY A 137 13.16 7.49 8.63
C GLY A 137 12.60 7.98 7.30
N LEU A 138 13.22 7.58 6.17
CA LEU A 138 12.72 7.90 4.83
C LEU A 138 11.33 7.34 4.58
N ALA A 139 11.06 6.11 5.02
CA ALA A 139 9.74 5.48 4.89
C ALA A 139 8.67 6.24 5.70
N VAL A 140 8.99 6.65 6.93
CA VAL A 140 8.08 7.45 7.78
C VAL A 140 7.82 8.82 7.19
N VAL A 141 8.86 9.52 6.72
CA VAL A 141 8.73 10.83 6.06
C VAL A 141 7.89 10.70 4.78
N GLY A 142 8.14 9.68 3.97
CA GLY A 142 7.36 9.39 2.78
C GLY A 142 5.89 9.11 3.11
N ALA A 143 5.61 8.27 4.12
CA ALA A 143 4.26 7.99 4.57
C ALA A 143 3.53 9.25 5.07
N ALA A 144 4.20 10.10 5.84
CA ALA A 144 3.67 11.38 6.29
C ALA A 144 3.39 12.33 5.11
N GLY A 145 4.29 12.40 4.11
CA GLY A 145 4.09 13.20 2.90
C GLY A 145 2.87 12.76 2.09
N VAL A 146 2.72 11.45 1.85
CA VAL A 146 1.54 10.90 1.15
C VAL A 146 0.26 11.12 1.95
N ALA A 147 0.29 10.93 3.27
CA ALA A 147 -0.85 11.18 4.13
C ALA A 147 -1.27 12.66 4.13
N GLY A 148 -0.31 13.57 4.24
CA GLY A 148 -0.51 15.01 4.22
C GLY A 148 -1.03 15.52 2.88
N SER A 149 -0.56 14.95 1.75
CA SER A 149 -1.03 15.32 0.42
C SER A 149 -2.53 15.11 0.24
N ARG A 150 -3.11 14.12 0.93
CA ARG A 150 -4.56 13.85 0.89
C ARG A 150 -5.38 14.91 1.60
N VAL A 151 -4.82 15.51 2.65
CA VAL A 151 -5.44 16.65 3.34
C VAL A 151 -5.29 17.90 2.49
N TYR A 152 -4.08 18.16 1.98
CA TYR A 152 -3.78 19.33 1.15
C TYR A 152 -4.66 19.42 -0.09
N LEU A 153 -4.79 18.32 -0.84
CA LEU A 153 -5.63 18.25 -2.04
C LEU A 153 -7.14 18.12 -1.75
N GLY A 154 -7.56 18.22 -0.48
CA GLY A 154 -8.96 18.20 -0.06
C GLY A 154 -9.68 16.86 -0.27
N TYR A 155 -8.95 15.74 -0.35
CA TYR A 155 -9.55 14.40 -0.49
C TYR A 155 -10.06 13.83 0.83
N HIS A 156 -9.41 14.20 1.94
CA HIS A 156 -9.67 13.66 3.28
C HIS A 156 -9.48 14.72 4.36
N THR A 157 -10.20 14.60 5.47
CA THR A 157 -9.91 15.40 6.68
C THR A 157 -8.66 14.84 7.40
N LEU A 158 -8.06 15.66 8.27
CA LEU A 158 -6.95 15.20 9.12
C LEU A 158 -7.34 13.96 9.94
N ASN A 159 -8.55 13.94 10.53
CA ASN A 159 -9.04 12.80 11.31
C ASN A 159 -9.13 11.51 10.48
N GLN A 160 -9.59 11.61 9.23
CA GLN A 160 -9.68 10.45 8.33
C GLN A 160 -8.30 9.88 7.99
N VAL A 161 -7.32 10.76 7.84
CA VAL A 161 -5.92 10.40 7.60
C VAL A 161 -5.30 9.78 8.85
N LEU A 162 -5.45 10.41 10.02
CA LEU A 162 -4.92 9.88 11.29
C LEU A 162 -5.49 8.50 11.63
N VAL A 163 -6.81 8.30 11.48
CA VAL A 163 -7.42 6.98 11.73
C VAL A 163 -6.94 5.95 10.71
N GLY A 164 -6.80 6.32 9.44
CA GLY A 164 -6.18 5.45 8.45
C GLY A 164 -4.76 5.04 8.85
N GLY A 165 -3.94 6.00 9.28
CA GLY A 165 -2.58 5.75 9.74
C GLY A 165 -2.52 4.80 10.94
N VAL A 166 -3.30 5.05 11.98
CA VAL A 166 -3.37 4.19 13.19
C VAL A 166 -3.76 2.76 12.83
N ILE A 167 -4.77 2.59 11.99
CA ILE A 167 -5.22 1.26 11.55
C ILE A 167 -4.14 0.57 10.72
N GLY A 168 -3.47 1.31 9.83
CA GLY A 168 -2.38 0.78 9.01
C GLY A 168 -1.19 0.29 9.85
N VAL A 169 -0.76 1.10 10.83
CA VAL A 169 0.30 0.72 11.79
C VAL A 169 -0.11 -0.51 12.58
N GLY A 170 -1.30 -0.49 13.20
CA GLY A 170 -1.78 -1.60 14.03
C GLY A 170 -1.92 -2.89 13.23
N PHE A 171 -2.47 -2.83 12.02
CA PHE A 171 -2.61 -3.99 11.15
C PHE A 171 -1.25 -4.52 10.70
N ALA A 172 -0.27 -3.65 10.40
CA ALA A 172 1.08 -4.09 10.05
C ALA A 172 1.75 -4.86 11.19
N VAL A 173 1.65 -4.39 12.44
CA VAL A 173 2.21 -5.07 13.62
C VAL A 173 1.56 -6.44 13.80
N VAL A 174 0.22 -6.51 13.74
CA VAL A 174 -0.52 -7.78 13.88
C VAL A 174 -0.16 -8.75 12.74
N TRP A 175 -0.19 -8.28 11.50
CA TRP A 175 0.11 -9.10 10.33
C TRP A 175 1.56 -9.60 10.31
N PHE A 176 2.51 -8.79 10.75
CA PHE A 176 3.91 -9.20 10.88
C PHE A 176 4.07 -10.34 11.90
N GLY A 177 3.36 -10.29 13.02
CA GLY A 177 3.30 -11.39 13.99
C GLY A 177 2.65 -12.66 13.40
N VAL A 178 1.53 -12.51 12.69
CA VAL A 178 0.86 -13.63 11.99
C VAL A 178 1.78 -14.28 10.96
N GLY A 179 2.54 -13.49 10.19
CA GLY A 179 3.52 -14.00 9.23
C GLY A 179 4.74 -14.69 9.87
N GLY A 180 4.93 -14.58 11.19
CA GLY A 180 5.91 -15.33 11.95
C GLY A 180 5.44 -16.73 12.37
N VAL A 181 4.13 -17.02 12.28
CA VAL A 181 3.57 -18.33 12.64
C VAL A 181 3.97 -19.36 11.57
N GLU A 182 4.53 -20.49 12.00
CA GLU A 182 5.08 -21.52 11.11
C GLU A 182 4.06 -22.07 10.12
N SER A 183 2.83 -22.35 10.56
CA SER A 183 1.76 -22.83 9.68
C SER A 183 1.37 -21.81 8.60
N VAL A 184 1.40 -20.52 8.93
CA VAL A 184 1.14 -19.44 7.96
C VAL A 184 2.30 -19.34 6.97
N ARG A 185 3.54 -19.39 7.44
CA ARG A 185 4.72 -19.41 6.56
C ARG A 185 4.68 -20.60 5.60
N ALA A 186 4.40 -21.79 6.11
CA ALA A 186 4.29 -23.01 5.30
C ALA A 186 3.21 -22.88 4.22
N MET A 187 2.03 -22.33 4.56
CA MET A 187 0.98 -22.05 3.58
C MET A 187 1.45 -21.09 2.48
N VAL A 188 2.18 -20.02 2.84
CA VAL A 188 2.67 -19.04 1.85
C VAL A 188 3.79 -19.63 0.98
N VAL A 189 4.63 -20.50 1.53
CA VAL A 189 5.65 -21.26 0.78
C VAL A 189 4.97 -22.16 -0.26
N GLU A 190 3.91 -22.88 0.12
CA GLU A 190 3.13 -23.70 -0.79
C GLU A 190 2.46 -22.87 -1.89
N MET A 191 1.89 -21.71 -1.54
CA MET A 191 1.36 -20.78 -2.55
C MET A 191 2.46 -20.30 -3.51
N GLY A 192 3.65 -20.01 -2.99
CA GLY A 192 4.81 -19.62 -3.79
C GLY A 192 5.26 -20.72 -4.74
N SER A 193 5.36 -21.97 -4.29
CA SER A 193 5.80 -23.08 -5.15
C SER A 193 4.87 -23.29 -6.34
N VAL A 194 3.57 -23.04 -6.16
CA VAL A 194 2.57 -23.02 -7.23
C VAL A 194 2.71 -21.79 -8.13
N ALA A 195 2.97 -20.60 -7.58
CA ALA A 195 3.14 -19.38 -8.37
C ALA A 195 4.40 -19.42 -9.27
N TRP A 196 5.44 -20.15 -8.85
CA TRP A 196 6.70 -20.32 -9.56
C TRP A 196 6.91 -21.76 -10.06
N VAL A 197 5.89 -22.36 -10.71
CA VAL A 197 5.97 -23.71 -11.34
C VAL A 197 7.26 -23.90 -12.17
N ARG A 198 7.70 -22.85 -12.87
CA ARG A 198 8.92 -22.84 -13.69
C ARG A 198 10.17 -23.21 -12.88
N ASP A 199 10.23 -22.84 -11.61
CA ASP A 199 11.40 -23.08 -10.76
C ASP A 199 11.38 -24.50 -10.18
N GLY A 200 10.18 -25.07 -9.96
CA GLY A 200 10.00 -26.52 -9.77
C GLY A 200 10.50 -27.33 -10.98
N CYS A 201 10.25 -26.86 -12.21
CA CYS A 201 10.80 -27.48 -13.42
C CYS A 201 12.33 -27.34 -13.57
N LYS A 202 12.96 -26.41 -12.83
CA LYS A 202 14.42 -26.17 -12.84
C LYS A 202 15.14 -26.66 -11.59
N GLY A 203 14.41 -27.26 -10.63
CA GLY A 203 14.97 -27.71 -9.35
C GLY A 203 15.50 -26.58 -8.47
N VAL A 204 14.95 -25.36 -8.59
CA VAL A 204 15.34 -24.20 -7.78
C VAL A 204 14.25 -23.92 -6.75
N ASP A 205 14.56 -24.09 -5.47
CA ASP A 205 13.64 -23.81 -4.35
C ASP A 205 13.51 -22.31 -4.05
N LEU A 206 12.41 -21.95 -3.38
CA LEU A 206 12.19 -20.59 -2.84
C LEU A 206 13.26 -20.25 -1.79
N VAL A 207 13.68 -18.99 -1.76
CA VAL A 207 14.64 -18.50 -0.78
C VAL A 207 13.89 -18.12 0.50
N GLU A 208 14.07 -18.90 1.56
CA GLU A 208 13.64 -18.55 2.91
C GLU A 208 14.80 -17.85 3.64
N GLU A 209 14.69 -16.54 3.87
CA GLU A 209 15.54 -15.90 4.89
C GLU A 209 14.87 -16.06 6.26
N THR A 210 15.54 -16.73 7.18
CA THR A 210 15.01 -17.08 8.50
C THR A 210 15.12 -15.90 9.48
N TYR A 211 14.18 -14.95 9.40
CA TYR A 211 14.13 -13.82 10.35
C TYR A 211 13.64 -14.22 11.76
N TRP A 212 12.96 -15.36 11.86
CA TRP A 212 12.27 -15.80 13.07
C TRP A 212 12.95 -16.96 13.81
N GLY A 213 14.23 -17.23 13.51
CA GLY A 213 15.00 -18.24 14.23
C GLY A 213 14.57 -19.70 14.02
N VAL A 214 13.55 -19.97 13.21
CA VAL A 214 13.15 -21.34 12.83
C VAL A 214 13.98 -21.78 11.63
N GLY A 215 15.24 -22.09 11.89
CA GLY A 215 16.07 -22.84 10.95
C GLY A 215 15.61 -24.29 10.96
N ARG A 216 14.98 -24.75 9.87
CA ARG A 216 14.90 -26.19 9.60
C ARG A 216 16.33 -26.70 9.52
N LYS A 217 16.77 -27.49 10.51
CA LYS A 217 17.97 -28.30 10.36
C LYS A 217 17.74 -29.16 9.12
N ARG A 218 18.57 -28.97 8.09
CA ARG A 218 18.71 -29.94 7.02
C ARG A 218 19.37 -31.15 7.66
N ASP A 219 18.58 -32.20 7.87
CA ASP A 219 19.08 -33.56 8.03
C ASP A 219 19.44 -34.12 6.65
#